data_AF-A0ABD0S9L1-F1
#
_entry.id   AF-A0ABD0S9L1-F1
#
_cell.length_a   1.000
_cell.length_b   1.000
_cell.length_c   1.000
_cell.angle_alpha   90.00
_cell.angle_beta   90.00
_cell.angle_gamma   90.00
#
_symmetry.space_group_name_H-M   'P 1'
#
loop_
_entity.id
_entity.type
_entity.pdbx_description
1 polymer ?
#
loop_
_entity_poly.entity_id
_entity_poly.type
_entity_poly.pdbx_seq_one_letter_code
_entity_poly.pdbx_strand_id
1 'polypeptide(L)'
;MDTLITPLSERADEWRRGACSSSGALSREHARECKRARAELRRRVHDAQRHARKARRAPPDAKRRADVCIQDIQERKQQLEEMEEKAVKAALIEERSRFCHFVSLLNPVVECEVAMLAELGHLQEGSEQLIRHTTEPRTLPAASLQVICDIKSCYSGWAESGSAPHSPSASSRLGSRKSSLTSISSLNSQCEETQHGETLSPA
;
A
#
# COMPACT_ATOMS: atom_id res chain seq x y z
N MET A 1 -3.39 8.78 8.06
CA MET A 1 -4.71 9.29 7.58
C MET A 1 -4.85 9.07 6.08
N ASP A 2 -3.83 9.43 5.30
CA ASP A 2 -3.93 9.51 3.84
C ASP A 2 -3.98 8.15 3.13
N THR A 3 -3.43 7.09 3.73
CA THR A 3 -3.36 5.76 3.11
C THR A 3 -4.62 4.90 3.29
N LEU A 4 -5.42 5.18 4.33
CA LEU A 4 -6.61 4.39 4.66
C LEU A 4 -7.88 5.25 4.74
N ILE A 5 -7.87 6.30 5.56
CA ILE A 5 -9.10 7.01 5.93
C ILE A 5 -9.65 7.81 4.75
N THR A 6 -8.80 8.60 4.09
CA THR A 6 -9.18 9.40 2.91
C THR A 6 -9.69 8.52 1.75
N PRO A 7 -8.91 7.55 1.22
CA PRO A 7 -9.34 6.73 0.09
C PRO A 7 -10.58 5.87 0.42
N LEU A 8 -10.68 5.35 1.66
CA LEU A 8 -11.85 4.58 2.07
C LEU A 8 -13.12 5.45 2.12
N SER A 9 -12.99 6.71 2.57
CA SER A 9 -14.13 7.64 2.65
C SER A 9 -14.64 8.03 1.28
N GLU A 10 -13.74 8.38 0.36
CA GLU A 10 -14.07 8.68 -1.04
C GLU A 10 -14.79 7.50 -1.70
N ARG A 11 -14.24 6.30 -1.52
CA ARG A 11 -14.80 5.06 -2.06
C ARG A 11 -16.16 4.72 -1.46
N ALA A 12 -16.34 4.91 -0.15
CA ALA A 12 -17.63 4.69 0.51
C ALA A 12 -18.70 5.67 0.00
N ASP A 13 -18.33 6.91 -0.28
CA ASP A 13 -19.24 7.91 -0.85
C ASP A 13 -19.62 7.59 -2.29
N GLU A 14 -18.70 7.05 -3.11
CA GLU A 14 -19.02 6.52 -4.43
C GLU A 14 -20.06 5.39 -4.35
N TRP A 15 -19.89 4.45 -3.43
CA TRP A 15 -20.84 3.36 -3.24
C TRP A 15 -22.21 3.88 -2.77
N ARG A 16 -22.24 4.83 -1.83
CA ARG A 16 -23.47 5.49 -1.34
C ARG A 16 -24.23 6.22 -2.43
N ARG A 17 -23.51 6.86 -3.36
CA ARG A 17 -24.13 7.59 -4.49
C ARG A 17 -24.92 6.70 -5.43
N GLY A 18 -24.89 5.36 -5.27
CA GLY A 18 -25.88 4.37 -5.69
C GLY A 18 -26.27 4.39 -7.18
N ALA A 19 -26.86 5.48 -7.64
CA ALA A 19 -27.22 5.71 -9.03
C ALA A 19 -26.05 5.90 -10.01
N CYS A 20 -24.84 6.24 -9.56
CA CYS A 20 -23.68 6.44 -10.46
C CYS A 20 -22.58 5.38 -10.30
N SER A 21 -22.70 4.48 -9.31
CA SER A 21 -21.71 3.43 -9.07
C SER A 21 -22.05 2.14 -9.81
N SER A 22 -21.03 1.32 -10.07
CA SER A 22 -21.15 0.00 -10.69
C SER A 22 -22.29 -0.82 -10.08
N SER A 23 -22.37 -0.85 -8.75
CA SER A 23 -23.34 -1.64 -7.99
C SER A 23 -24.80 -1.23 -8.21
N GLY A 24 -25.14 0.06 -8.20
CA GLY A 24 -26.53 0.46 -8.44
C GLY A 24 -26.88 0.55 -9.93
N ALA A 25 -25.90 0.64 -10.83
CA ALA A 25 -26.13 0.34 -12.25
C ALA A 25 -26.54 -1.13 -12.43
N LEU A 26 -25.78 -2.07 -11.89
CA LEU A 26 -26.06 -3.52 -11.93
C LEU A 26 -27.46 -3.85 -11.40
N SER A 27 -27.82 -3.31 -10.23
CA SER A 27 -29.14 -3.56 -9.62
C SER A 27 -30.30 -3.05 -10.48
N ARG A 28 -30.21 -1.84 -11.02
CA ARG A 28 -31.30 -1.24 -11.82
C ARG A 28 -31.41 -1.88 -13.19
N GLU A 29 -30.29 -2.20 -13.82
CA GLU A 29 -30.26 -2.90 -15.10
C GLU A 29 -30.90 -4.28 -14.96
N HIS A 30 -30.43 -5.08 -13.99
CA HIS A 30 -31.01 -6.39 -13.69
C HIS A 30 -32.51 -6.30 -13.40
N ALA A 31 -32.96 -5.35 -12.57
CA ALA A 31 -34.39 -5.18 -12.27
C ALA A 31 -35.23 -4.86 -13.53
N ARG A 32 -34.69 -4.04 -14.46
CA ARG A 32 -35.36 -3.70 -15.72
C ARG A 32 -35.43 -4.91 -16.65
N GLU A 33 -34.33 -5.64 -16.81
CA GLU A 33 -34.26 -6.82 -17.67
C GLU A 33 -35.11 -7.97 -17.14
N CYS A 34 -35.01 -8.26 -15.85
CA CYS A 34 -35.82 -9.27 -15.18
C CYS A 34 -37.32 -8.98 -15.33
N LYS A 35 -37.74 -7.71 -15.17
CA LYS A 35 -39.13 -7.29 -15.42
C LYS A 35 -39.56 -7.56 -16.86
N ARG A 36 -38.71 -7.26 -17.84
CA ARG A 36 -38.98 -7.51 -19.27
C ARG A 36 -39.08 -9.01 -19.56
N ALA A 37 -38.12 -9.80 -19.11
CA ALA A 37 -38.07 -11.24 -19.31
C ALA A 37 -39.29 -11.95 -18.69
N ARG A 38 -39.68 -11.57 -17.46
CA ARG A 38 -40.89 -12.08 -16.80
C ARG A 38 -42.17 -11.71 -17.56
N ALA A 39 -42.26 -10.48 -18.08
CA ALA A 39 -43.42 -10.06 -18.87
C ALA A 39 -43.53 -10.85 -20.18
N GLU A 40 -42.41 -11.08 -20.86
CA GLU A 40 -42.36 -11.88 -22.08
C GLU A 40 -42.68 -13.36 -21.82
N LEU A 41 -42.14 -13.96 -20.75
CA LEU A 41 -42.49 -15.32 -20.34
C LEU A 41 -44.01 -15.47 -20.10
N ARG A 42 -44.64 -14.51 -19.43
CA ARG A 42 -46.10 -14.51 -19.23
C ARG A 42 -46.88 -14.45 -20.55
N ARG A 43 -46.42 -13.65 -21.52
CA ARG A 43 -47.02 -13.61 -22.87
C ARG A 43 -46.92 -14.97 -23.55
N ARG A 44 -45.74 -15.60 -23.54
CA ARG A 44 -45.52 -16.94 -24.12
C ARG A 44 -46.39 -18.01 -23.46
N VAL A 45 -46.55 -17.96 -22.14
CA VAL A 45 -47.45 -18.86 -21.40
C VAL A 45 -48.90 -18.70 -21.86
N HIS A 46 -49.38 -17.47 -22.00
CA HIS A 46 -50.74 -17.22 -22.50
C HIS A 46 -50.93 -17.73 -23.94
N ASP A 47 -49.96 -17.50 -24.83
CA ASP A 47 -50.02 -17.96 -26.21
C ASP A 47 -50.00 -19.49 -26.30
N ALA A 48 -49.14 -20.16 -25.51
CA ALA A 48 -49.12 -21.62 -25.45
C ALA A 48 -50.46 -22.20 -24.97
N GLN A 49 -51.12 -21.57 -23.99
CA GLN A 49 -52.47 -21.99 -23.56
C GLN A 49 -53.49 -21.89 -24.70
N ARG A 50 -53.42 -20.82 -25.51
CA ARG A 50 -54.27 -20.65 -26.69
C ARG A 50 -53.99 -21.72 -27.75
N HIS A 51 -52.73 -22.02 -28.02
CA HIS A 51 -52.33 -23.06 -28.96
C HIS A 51 -52.70 -24.46 -28.47
N ALA A 52 -52.56 -24.76 -27.19
CA ALA A 52 -52.97 -26.02 -26.58
C ALA A 52 -54.49 -26.25 -26.69
N ARG A 53 -55.31 -25.21 -26.50
CA ARG A 53 -56.78 -25.29 -26.71
C ARG A 53 -57.13 -25.59 -28.17
N LYS A 54 -56.42 -24.99 -29.14
CA LYS A 54 -56.60 -25.25 -30.57
C LYS A 54 -56.18 -26.68 -30.95
N ALA A 55 -55.09 -27.18 -30.38
CA ALA A 55 -54.60 -28.54 -30.64
C ALA A 55 -55.58 -29.64 -30.22
N ARG A 56 -56.47 -29.37 -29.24
CA ARG A 56 -57.53 -30.31 -28.82
C ARG A 56 -58.66 -30.48 -29.84
N ARG A 57 -58.81 -29.56 -30.80
CA ARG A 57 -59.94 -29.49 -31.74
C ARG A 57 -59.54 -29.66 -33.22
N ALA A 58 -58.25 -29.85 -33.53
CA ALA A 58 -57.72 -29.59 -34.88
C ALA A 58 -56.49 -30.50 -35.25
N PRO A 59 -55.99 -30.48 -36.50
CA PRO A 59 -55.11 -31.50 -37.12
C PRO A 59 -53.67 -31.56 -36.53
N PRO A 60 -52.85 -32.57 -36.87
CA PRO A 60 -51.50 -32.79 -36.33
C PRO A 60 -50.57 -31.56 -36.31
N ASP A 61 -50.71 -30.62 -37.25
CA ASP A 61 -49.94 -29.36 -37.26
C ASP A 61 -50.25 -28.44 -36.07
N ALA A 62 -51.48 -28.48 -35.56
CA ALA A 62 -51.86 -27.74 -34.36
C ALA A 62 -51.19 -28.31 -33.11
N LYS A 63 -50.97 -29.63 -33.06
CA LYS A 63 -50.22 -30.30 -32.00
C LYS A 63 -48.74 -29.92 -32.03
N ARG A 64 -48.08 -30.02 -33.21
CA ARG A 64 -46.70 -29.57 -33.40
C ARG A 64 -46.49 -28.11 -32.95
N ARG A 65 -47.40 -27.21 -33.29
CA ARG A 65 -47.33 -25.80 -32.85
C ARG A 65 -47.47 -25.64 -31.33
N ALA A 66 -48.33 -26.42 -30.68
CA ALA A 66 -48.44 -26.41 -29.23
C ALA A 66 -47.16 -26.91 -28.56
N ASP A 67 -46.53 -27.95 -29.13
CA ASP A 67 -45.26 -28.50 -28.63
C ASP A 67 -44.12 -27.46 -28.74
N VAL A 68 -44.03 -26.74 -29.87
CA VAL A 68 -43.08 -25.62 -30.04
C VAL A 68 -43.33 -24.52 -29.00
N CYS A 69 -44.58 -24.13 -28.75
CA CYS A 69 -44.88 -23.12 -27.72
C CYS A 69 -44.49 -23.58 -26.30
N ILE A 70 -44.54 -24.88 -26.01
CA ILE A 70 -44.09 -25.42 -24.73
C ILE A 70 -42.56 -25.35 -24.64
N GLN A 71 -41.85 -25.68 -25.73
CA GLN A 71 -40.40 -25.55 -25.80
C GLN A 71 -39.95 -24.08 -25.60
N ASP A 72 -40.59 -23.13 -26.29
CA ASP A 72 -40.35 -21.69 -26.12
C ASP A 72 -40.44 -21.26 -24.64
N ILE A 73 -41.45 -21.76 -23.90
CA ILE A 73 -41.61 -21.45 -22.48
C ILE A 73 -40.43 -22.00 -21.66
N GLN A 74 -39.98 -23.22 -21.95
CA GLN A 74 -38.84 -23.82 -21.25
C GLN A 74 -37.56 -23.02 -21.52
N GLU A 75 -37.30 -22.65 -22.77
CA GLU A 75 -36.15 -21.82 -23.14
C GLU A 75 -36.18 -20.45 -22.44
N ARG A 76 -37.35 -19.79 -22.39
CA ARG A 76 -37.48 -18.50 -21.67
C ARG A 76 -37.34 -18.63 -20.16
N LYS A 77 -37.71 -19.76 -19.57
CA LYS A 77 -37.44 -20.04 -18.15
C LYS A 77 -35.95 -20.21 -17.90
N GLN A 78 -35.27 -21.02 -18.71
CA GLN A 78 -33.83 -21.23 -18.62
C GLN A 78 -33.05 -19.91 -18.75
N GLN A 79 -33.42 -19.06 -19.71
CA GLN A 79 -32.82 -17.74 -19.87
C GLN A 79 -33.01 -16.83 -18.65
N LEU A 80 -34.18 -16.92 -18.00
CA LEU A 80 -34.44 -16.16 -16.77
C LEU A 80 -33.57 -16.68 -15.62
N GLU A 81 -33.43 -17.99 -15.47
CA GLU A 81 -32.56 -18.61 -14.46
C GLU A 81 -31.09 -18.22 -14.65
N GLU A 82 -30.57 -18.30 -15.89
CA GLU A 82 -29.21 -17.88 -16.22
C GLU A 82 -28.96 -16.38 -15.95
N MET A 83 -29.97 -15.53 -16.21
CA MET A 83 -29.89 -14.10 -15.93
C MET A 83 -29.81 -13.82 -14.43
N GLU A 84 -30.63 -14.50 -13.62
CA GLU A 84 -30.60 -14.40 -12.16
C GLU A 84 -29.27 -14.92 -11.61
N GLU A 85 -28.76 -16.04 -12.12
CA GLU A 85 -27.45 -16.59 -11.74
C GLU A 85 -26.32 -15.59 -12.01
N LYS A 86 -26.30 -14.97 -13.21
CA LYS A 86 -25.31 -13.95 -13.57
C LYS A 86 -25.40 -12.73 -12.66
N ALA A 87 -26.62 -12.27 -12.33
CA ALA A 87 -26.83 -11.13 -11.46
C ALA A 87 -26.35 -11.41 -10.02
N VAL A 88 -26.62 -12.60 -9.48
CA VAL A 88 -26.13 -13.02 -8.16
C VAL A 88 -24.61 -13.09 -8.15
N LYS A 89 -24.00 -13.72 -9.16
CA LYS A 89 -22.53 -13.78 -9.29
C LYS A 89 -21.91 -12.38 -9.34
N ALA A 90 -22.48 -11.48 -10.14
CA ALA A 90 -22.01 -10.09 -10.23
C ALA A 90 -22.13 -9.35 -8.89
N ALA A 91 -23.24 -9.52 -8.17
CA ALA A 91 -23.44 -8.92 -6.85
C ALA A 91 -22.43 -9.42 -5.82
N LEU A 92 -22.18 -10.74 -5.78
CA LEU A 92 -21.20 -11.34 -4.86
C LEU A 92 -19.76 -10.92 -5.17
N ILE A 93 -19.41 -10.80 -6.46
CA ILE A 93 -18.09 -10.31 -6.87
C ILE A 93 -17.89 -8.85 -6.44
N GLU A 94 -18.90 -8.00 -6.66
CA GLU A 94 -18.87 -6.61 -6.24
C GLU A 94 -18.73 -6.51 -4.70
N GLU A 95 -19.52 -7.27 -3.94
CA GLU A 95 -19.39 -7.33 -2.47
C GLU A 95 -17.98 -7.74 -2.03
N ARG A 96 -17.45 -8.84 -2.58
CA ARG A 96 -16.09 -9.31 -2.28
C ARG A 96 -15.03 -8.27 -2.65
N SER A 97 -15.19 -7.58 -3.77
CA SER A 97 -14.28 -6.54 -4.24
C SER A 97 -14.16 -5.39 -3.24
N ARG A 98 -15.27 -5.00 -2.58
CA ARG A 98 -15.25 -3.95 -1.53
C ARG A 98 -14.40 -4.35 -0.34
N PHE A 99 -14.55 -5.59 0.13
CA PHE A 99 -13.73 -6.12 1.23
C PHE A 99 -12.25 -6.23 0.84
N CYS A 100 -11.96 -6.74 -0.36
CA CYS A 100 -10.58 -6.81 -0.85
C CYS A 100 -9.95 -5.42 -0.95
N HIS A 101 -10.69 -4.42 -1.40
CA HIS A 101 -10.20 -3.04 -1.45
C HIS A 101 -9.93 -2.49 -0.04
N PHE A 102 -10.84 -2.69 0.91
CA PHE A 102 -10.60 -2.32 2.30
C PHE A 102 -9.31 -2.94 2.86
N VAL A 103 -9.12 -4.24 2.66
CA VAL A 103 -7.90 -4.94 3.11
C VAL A 103 -6.65 -4.37 2.43
N SER A 104 -6.72 -4.02 1.14
CA SER A 104 -5.59 -3.42 0.43
C SER A 104 -5.17 -2.06 1.01
N LEU A 105 -6.12 -1.29 1.54
CA LEU A 105 -5.84 -0.02 2.22
C LEU A 105 -5.36 -0.23 3.67
N LEU A 106 -5.83 -1.29 4.32
CA LEU A 106 -5.46 -1.62 5.70
C LEU A 106 -4.04 -2.21 5.79
N ASN A 107 -3.63 -3.02 4.81
CA ASN A 107 -2.38 -3.77 4.86
C ASN A 107 -1.14 -2.87 5.09
N PRO A 108 -0.95 -1.73 4.39
CA PRO A 108 0.18 -0.83 4.68
C PRO A 108 0.17 -0.26 6.10
N VAL A 109 -1.02 -0.02 6.68
CA VAL A 109 -1.14 0.46 8.06
C VAL A 109 -0.64 -0.61 9.03
N VAL A 110 -1.06 -1.85 8.82
CA VAL A 110 -0.61 -2.99 9.63
C VAL A 110 0.89 -3.21 9.48
N GLU A 111 1.43 -3.11 8.27
CA GLU A 111 2.87 -3.22 8.01
C GLU A 111 3.67 -2.14 8.74
N CYS A 112 3.19 -0.89 8.76
CA CYS A 112 3.80 0.20 9.53
C CYS A 112 3.81 -0.10 11.03
N GLU A 113 2.69 -0.57 11.59
CA GLU A 113 2.59 -0.93 13.01
C GLU A 113 3.56 -2.06 13.38
N VAL A 114 3.66 -3.10 12.52
CA VAL A 114 4.62 -4.20 12.71
C VAL A 114 6.07 -3.69 12.66
N ALA A 115 6.39 -2.79 11.72
CA ALA A 115 7.71 -2.20 11.63
C ALA A 115 8.06 -1.37 12.89
N MET A 116 7.10 -0.61 13.42
CA MET A 116 7.31 0.13 14.68
C MET A 116 7.56 -0.79 15.88
N LEU A 117 6.91 -1.95 15.94
CA LEU A 117 7.16 -2.94 17.00
C LEU A 117 8.58 -3.53 16.90
N ALA A 118 9.16 -3.63 15.70
CA ALA A 118 10.54 -4.10 15.54
C ALA A 118 11.57 -3.14 16.18
N GLU A 119 11.25 -1.85 16.27
CA GLU A 119 12.13 -0.83 16.88
C GLU A 119 12.16 -0.87 18.42
N LEU A 120 11.24 -1.61 19.06
CA LEU A 120 11.18 -1.72 20.53
C LEU A 120 12.48 -2.26 21.14
N GLY A 121 13.15 -3.20 20.45
CA GLY A 121 14.42 -3.75 20.91
C GLY A 121 15.52 -2.69 21.00
N HIS A 122 15.64 -1.82 20.00
CA HIS A 122 16.61 -0.72 20.01
C HIS A 122 16.34 0.28 21.14
N LEU A 123 15.06 0.59 21.40
CA LEU A 123 14.67 1.47 22.49
C LEU A 123 14.98 0.86 23.87
N GLN A 124 14.75 -0.45 24.03
CA GLN A 124 15.10 -1.18 25.24
C GLN A 124 16.61 -1.18 25.49
N GLU A 125 17.41 -1.51 24.47
CA GLU A 125 18.87 -1.49 24.57
C GLU A 125 19.40 -0.09 24.92
N GLY A 126 18.90 0.96 24.25
CA GLY A 126 19.27 2.34 24.55
C GLY A 126 18.90 2.73 25.99
N SER A 127 17.71 2.34 26.47
CA SER A 127 17.30 2.56 27.85
C SER A 127 18.21 1.85 28.85
N GLU A 128 18.58 0.59 28.59
CA GLU A 128 19.51 -0.16 29.44
C GLU A 128 20.91 0.46 29.49
N GLN A 129 21.41 0.95 28.36
CA GLN A 129 22.67 1.69 28.31
C GLN A 129 22.60 2.98 29.14
N LEU A 130 21.53 3.76 29.01
CA LEU A 130 21.33 4.98 29.80
C LEU A 130 21.27 4.67 31.31
N ILE A 131 20.52 3.63 31.70
CA ILE A 131 20.46 3.20 33.11
C ILE A 131 21.86 2.84 33.62
N ARG A 132 22.62 2.01 32.88
CA ARG A 132 23.99 1.64 33.26
C ARG A 132 24.87 2.86 33.50
N HIS A 133 24.88 3.81 32.57
CA HIS A 133 25.70 5.03 32.68
C HIS A 133 25.25 5.99 33.79
N THR A 134 24.00 5.93 34.22
CA THR A 134 23.42 6.86 35.20
C THR A 134 23.27 6.27 36.61
N THR A 135 23.63 5.01 36.82
CA THR A 135 23.49 4.30 38.10
C THR A 135 24.22 4.99 39.26
N GLU A 136 25.41 5.54 39.01
CA GLU A 136 26.25 6.17 40.04
C GLU A 136 26.61 7.63 39.68
N PRO A 137 25.69 8.58 39.88
CA PRO A 137 25.88 9.97 39.42
C PRO A 137 26.96 10.76 40.20
N ARG A 138 27.49 10.19 41.29
CA ARG A 138 28.50 10.85 42.14
C ARG A 138 29.90 10.25 42.00
N THR A 139 30.07 9.27 41.11
CA THR A 139 31.37 8.66 40.83
C THR A 139 31.83 9.05 39.42
N LEU A 140 33.12 9.34 39.27
CA LEU A 140 33.68 9.66 37.97
C LEU A 140 33.94 8.37 37.19
N PRO A 141 33.50 8.25 35.93
CA PRO A 141 33.76 7.06 35.13
C PRO A 141 35.25 6.96 34.76
N ALA A 142 35.73 5.74 34.50
CA ALA A 142 37.13 5.46 34.19
C ALA A 142 37.68 6.30 33.02
N ALA A 143 36.85 6.55 32.00
CA ALA A 143 37.23 7.43 30.88
C ALA A 143 37.55 8.86 31.35
N SER A 144 36.73 9.42 32.25
CA SER A 144 37.00 10.74 32.84
C SER A 144 38.25 10.74 33.71
N LEU A 145 38.47 9.67 34.48
CA LEU A 145 39.70 9.54 35.30
C LEU A 145 40.95 9.42 34.43
N GLN A 146 40.87 8.71 33.30
CA GLN A 146 41.99 8.57 32.36
C GLN A 146 42.38 9.92 31.75
N VAL A 147 41.41 10.74 31.35
CA VAL A 147 41.67 12.10 30.86
C VAL A 147 42.42 12.94 31.91
N ILE A 148 42.04 12.84 33.19
CA ILE A 148 42.74 13.52 34.28
C ILE A 148 44.20 13.02 34.37
N CYS A 149 44.42 11.71 34.29
CA CYS A 149 45.77 11.12 34.30
C CYS A 149 46.61 11.61 33.12
N ASP A 150 46.07 11.61 31.91
CA ASP A 150 46.78 12.00 30.70
C ASP A 150 47.21 13.47 30.76
N ILE A 151 46.33 14.37 31.24
CA ILE A 151 46.66 15.79 31.45
C ILE A 151 47.79 15.95 32.46
N LYS A 152 47.73 15.22 33.59
CA LYS A 152 48.80 15.26 34.60
C LYS A 152 50.13 14.78 34.02
N SER A 153 50.10 13.73 33.20
CA SER A 153 51.29 13.18 32.55
C SER A 153 51.90 14.12 31.49
N CYS A 154 51.06 14.84 30.74
CA CYS A 154 51.53 15.92 29.87
C CYS A 154 52.16 17.07 30.67
N TYR A 155 51.55 17.50 31.77
CA TYR A 155 52.09 18.61 32.58
C TYR A 155 53.47 18.31 33.17
N SER A 156 53.72 17.06 33.59
CA SER A 156 55.07 16.62 33.99
C SER A 156 56.07 16.64 32.83
N GLY A 157 55.65 16.31 31.60
CA GLY A 157 56.51 16.42 30.41
C GLY A 157 56.87 17.86 30.04
N TRP A 158 55.98 18.83 30.30
CA TRP A 158 56.28 20.26 30.12
C TRP A 158 57.12 20.84 31.27
N ALA A 159 57.00 20.31 32.49
CA ALA A 159 57.80 20.74 33.65
C ALA A 159 59.21 20.13 33.67
N GLU A 160 59.41 18.89 33.19
CA GLU A 160 60.73 18.26 33.02
C GLU A 160 61.46 18.72 31.76
N SER A 161 60.73 19.25 30.76
CA SER A 161 61.31 20.05 29.69
C SER A 161 61.56 21.50 30.17
N GLY A 162 62.34 21.63 31.24
CA GLY A 162 62.96 22.88 31.69
C GLY A 162 64.06 23.41 30.76
N SER A 163 64.05 22.99 29.49
CA SER A 163 64.89 23.54 28.44
C SER A 163 63.96 24.08 27.39
N ALA A 164 63.84 25.41 27.33
CA ALA A 164 63.29 26.09 26.16
C ALA A 164 63.83 25.40 24.90
N PRO A 165 62.98 25.01 23.92
CA PRO A 165 63.52 24.52 22.66
C PRO A 165 64.39 25.63 22.10
N HIS A 166 65.69 25.38 22.04
CA HIS A 166 66.64 26.27 21.40
C HIS A 166 66.11 26.59 20.01
N SER A 167 65.94 27.88 19.72
CA SER A 167 65.69 28.38 18.37
C SER A 167 66.64 27.67 17.41
N PRO A 168 66.15 27.04 16.32
CA PRO A 168 67.06 26.55 15.30
C PRO A 168 67.65 27.76 14.60
N SER A 169 68.92 28.04 14.91
CA SER A 169 69.77 28.88 14.08
C SER A 169 69.69 28.41 12.63
N ALA A 170 69.57 29.37 11.73
CA ALA A 170 69.49 29.15 10.29
C ALA A 170 70.74 28.40 9.78
N SER A 171 70.61 27.10 9.49
CA SER A 171 71.27 26.39 8.40
C SER A 171 71.09 24.88 8.53
N SER A 172 70.20 24.31 7.72
CA SER A 172 70.54 23.20 6.82
C SER A 172 69.32 22.77 6.03
N ARG A 173 69.29 23.23 4.78
CA ARG A 173 68.57 22.53 3.71
C ARG A 173 69.33 21.22 3.47
N LEU A 174 68.71 20.05 3.69
CA LEU A 174 68.70 18.95 2.72
C LEU A 174 67.90 17.73 3.26
N GLY A 175 66.77 17.45 2.60
CA GLY A 175 66.53 16.11 2.06
C GLY A 175 65.85 15.03 2.92
N SER A 176 64.83 14.44 2.29
CA SER A 176 64.39 13.04 2.37
C SER A 176 63.30 12.71 3.40
N ARG A 177 62.02 12.58 3.01
CA ARG A 177 61.33 11.54 2.20
C ARG A 177 61.16 10.17 2.91
N LYS A 178 59.93 9.93 3.39
CA LYS A 178 59.11 8.68 3.43
C LYS A 178 58.27 8.66 4.72
N SER A 179 56.95 8.76 4.67
CA SER A 179 55.94 7.66 4.62
C SER A 179 54.68 8.23 5.30
N SER A 180 53.41 7.82 5.15
CA SER A 180 52.64 6.97 4.24
C SER A 180 51.14 7.20 4.58
N LEU A 181 50.28 6.85 3.63
CA LEU A 181 48.81 7.00 3.52
C LEU A 181 47.96 6.42 4.68
N THR A 182 46.84 7.09 5.03
CA THR A 182 45.40 6.64 4.94
C THR A 182 44.48 7.55 5.79
N SER A 183 43.73 8.48 5.16
CA SER A 183 42.28 8.40 4.86
C SER A 183 41.31 8.74 6.02
N ILE A 184 40.86 10.00 6.08
CA ILE A 184 39.64 10.42 6.78
C ILE A 184 38.62 10.80 5.70
N SER A 185 37.60 9.97 5.50
CA SER A 185 36.42 10.35 4.72
C SER A 185 35.48 11.12 5.65
N SER A 186 35.49 12.44 5.54
CA SER A 186 34.46 13.29 6.12
C SER A 186 33.22 13.28 5.24
N LEU A 187 32.07 13.08 5.90
CA LEU A 187 30.72 13.18 5.38
C LEU A 187 30.52 14.51 4.65
N ASN A 188 30.19 14.47 3.36
CA ASN A 188 29.61 15.62 2.67
C ASN A 188 28.14 15.31 2.38
N SER A 189 27.26 16.06 3.05
CA SER A 189 25.83 16.13 2.76
C SER A 189 25.63 16.73 1.37
N GLN A 190 24.83 16.08 0.53
CA GLN A 190 24.36 16.69 -0.71
C GLN A 190 23.08 17.49 -0.41
N CYS A 191 23.22 18.81 -0.36
CA CYS A 191 22.17 19.74 -0.75
C CYS A 191 22.37 20.03 -2.24
N GLU A 192 21.40 19.68 -3.07
CA GLU A 192 21.35 20.09 -4.47
C GLU A 192 20.57 21.41 -4.59
N GLU A 193 21.23 22.45 -5.10
CA GLU A 193 20.60 23.72 -5.47
C GLU A 193 21.09 24.12 -6.88
N THR A 194 20.17 23.96 -7.85
CA THR A 194 19.79 24.88 -8.95
C THR A 194 20.76 25.36 -10.06
N GLN A 195 20.23 25.33 -11.30
CA GLN A 195 20.48 26.17 -12.51
C GLN A 195 21.69 25.82 -13.40
N HIS A 196 21.68 25.81 -14.74
CA HIS A 196 20.74 26.18 -15.83
C HIS A 196 21.31 25.62 -17.16
N GLY A 197 20.50 25.46 -18.21
CA GLY A 197 21.01 25.24 -19.58
C GLY A 197 19.98 24.74 -20.60
N GLU A 198 19.28 25.69 -21.22
CA GLU A 198 18.33 25.54 -22.32
C GLU A 198 18.90 24.84 -23.57
N THR A 199 18.05 24.14 -24.35
CA THR A 199 17.95 24.30 -25.82
C THR A 199 16.60 23.73 -26.34
N LEU A 200 15.95 24.52 -27.21
CA LEU A 200 14.68 24.31 -27.95
C LEU A 200 14.72 23.08 -28.90
N SER A 201 13.62 22.43 -29.34
CA SER A 201 12.50 22.92 -30.16
C SER A 201 11.39 21.84 -30.33
N PRO A 202 10.17 22.21 -30.82
CA PRO A 202 9.03 21.31 -30.95
C PRO A 202 8.79 20.79 -32.39
N ALA A 203 8.12 19.63 -32.49
CA ALA A 203 7.22 19.21 -33.57
C ALA A 203 6.24 18.16 -33.01
#